data_AF-K7LNW3-F1
#
_entry.id   AF-K7LNW3-F1
#
_cell.length_a   1.000
_cell.length_b   1.000
_cell.length_c   1.000
_cell.angle_alpha   90.00
_cell.angle_beta   90.00
_cell.angle_gamma   90.00
#
_symmetry.space_group_name_H-M   'P 1'
#
loop_
_entity.id
_entity.type
_entity.pdbx_description
1 polymer ?
#
loop_
_entity_poly.entity_id
_entity_poly.type
_entity_poly.pdbx_seq_one_letter_code
_entity_poly.pdbx_strand_id
1 'polypeptide(L)'
;MHIQVGQLMRVLVRTSQRFQMQPWDYYPFFATSEHCMLSLSVMDLILRCFLTPRTWLPVLQNHLQVPIVMLKLDDKNSASIPIILKFFLTLARVRGGAEMLYCSGFLSSVRALFAESGEDFSRIGSENLGSSCEKFVIPQDIWGLGLAVVTAMVKSLRDNSSGTAIVDSMIQYFFSEKAHLIFNSLNAPDFPSDDHDKKRPQAQRAWISLATLKETEHTLMLMCELAKHWNSWIKAIRNVDRKLREKCIHLLAFISRGSQRLGELSSRNAPLLCPPTVKEDFEICLKPSYVNSRNGWFALSPLGCVPKPKISSFSTALSTYGQATESTDPAPKTGFSDTVALQVYRIAFLLLKFLCLQTECAAKRAEEVGFVDLAHFPELPMPEILHGLQGQAIFITTELCEANKLKVSQETQDVCNLLLQICGIRPVRGFFKGSQIFI
;
A
#
# COMPACT_ATOMS: atom_id res chain seq x y z
N MET A 1 3.58 -12.80 -34.37
CA MET A 1 3.92 -12.04 -33.15
C MET A 1 4.35 -12.95 -31.98
N HIS A 2 3.53 -13.91 -31.53
CA HIS A 2 3.87 -14.78 -30.38
C HIS A 2 5.22 -15.54 -30.48
N ILE A 3 5.59 -16.03 -31.67
CA ILE A 3 6.85 -16.78 -31.87
C ILE A 3 8.09 -15.90 -31.67
N GLN A 4 8.06 -14.64 -32.14
CA GLN A 4 9.16 -13.69 -31.96
C GLN A 4 9.31 -13.26 -30.50
N VAL A 5 8.19 -13.06 -29.79
CA VAL A 5 8.27 -12.70 -28.36
C VAL A 5 8.77 -13.88 -27.51
N GLY A 6 8.42 -15.12 -27.86
CA GLY A 6 8.99 -16.31 -27.21
C GLY A 6 10.49 -16.48 -27.45
N GLN A 7 11.00 -16.07 -28.62
CA GLN A 7 12.45 -16.02 -28.88
C GLN A 7 13.12 -14.90 -28.07
N LEU A 8 12.51 -13.71 -28.03
CA LEU A 8 12.99 -12.59 -27.22
C LEU A 8 13.08 -12.95 -25.74
N MET A 9 12.04 -13.59 -25.19
CA MET A 9 12.04 -14.13 -23.83
C MET A 9 13.18 -15.13 -23.61
N ARG A 10 13.42 -16.06 -24.54
CA ARG A 10 14.56 -16.98 -24.44
C ARG A 10 15.91 -16.25 -24.45
N VAL A 11 16.06 -15.22 -25.29
CA VAL A 11 17.26 -14.39 -25.32
C VAL A 11 17.44 -13.67 -23.99
N LEU A 12 16.39 -13.02 -23.48
CA LEU A 12 16.42 -12.31 -22.21
C LEU A 12 16.74 -13.24 -21.04
N VAL A 13 16.17 -14.45 -21.01
CA VAL A 13 16.44 -15.42 -19.94
C VAL A 13 17.89 -15.87 -20.00
N ARG A 14 18.40 -16.15 -21.21
CA ARG A 14 19.80 -16.52 -21.42
C ARG A 14 20.75 -15.37 -21.07
N THR A 15 20.43 -14.12 -21.38
CA THR A 15 21.27 -12.97 -21.01
C THR A 15 21.29 -12.83 -19.50
N SER A 16 20.13 -12.84 -18.84
CA SER A 16 20.03 -12.75 -17.38
C SER A 16 20.84 -13.85 -16.69
N GLN A 17 20.82 -15.08 -17.20
CA GLN A 17 21.57 -16.20 -16.62
C GLN A 17 23.06 -16.18 -16.94
N ARG A 18 23.46 -15.81 -18.17
CA ARG A 18 24.89 -15.70 -18.51
C ARG A 18 25.61 -14.70 -17.61
N PHE A 19 24.93 -13.61 -17.24
CA PHE A 19 25.47 -12.64 -16.30
C PHE A 19 25.45 -13.12 -14.83
N GLN A 20 24.67 -14.15 -14.51
CA GLN A 20 24.61 -14.74 -13.17
C GLN A 20 25.64 -15.86 -12.94
N MET A 21 26.11 -16.54 -14.00
CA MET A 21 26.91 -17.77 -13.90
C MET A 21 28.41 -17.63 -14.16
N GLN A 22 28.97 -16.45 -14.45
CA GLN A 22 30.41 -16.35 -14.69
C GLN A 22 31.24 -16.20 -13.40
N PRO A 23 32.11 -17.17 -13.07
CA PRO A 23 33.14 -17.02 -12.05
C PRO A 23 34.38 -16.38 -12.68
N TRP A 24 34.89 -15.30 -12.07
CA TRP A 24 36.28 -14.83 -12.15
C TRP A 24 36.92 -14.67 -13.54
N ASP A 25 36.74 -13.51 -14.18
CA ASP A 25 37.72 -12.94 -15.13
C ASP A 25 37.50 -11.41 -15.31
N TYR A 26 38.35 -10.61 -14.66
CA TYR A 26 38.86 -9.28 -15.07
C TYR A 26 37.96 -8.21 -15.75
N TYR A 27 36.67 -8.11 -15.43
CA TYR A 27 35.82 -6.94 -15.79
C TYR A 27 35.02 -6.43 -14.57
N PRO A 28 34.72 -5.11 -14.49
CA PRO A 28 34.25 -4.50 -13.25
C PRO A 28 32.88 -5.10 -12.87
N PHE A 29 32.82 -5.68 -11.67
CA PHE A 29 31.66 -6.32 -11.03
C PHE A 29 30.34 -5.54 -11.12
N PHE A 30 30.42 -4.23 -11.36
CA PHE A 30 29.28 -3.33 -11.54
C PHE A 30 28.51 -3.54 -12.85
N ALA A 31 29.21 -3.84 -13.96
CA ALA A 31 28.56 -3.95 -15.26
C ALA A 31 27.61 -5.16 -15.33
N THR A 32 27.99 -6.30 -14.77
CA THR A 32 27.17 -7.53 -14.85
C THR A 32 25.87 -7.45 -14.05
N SER A 33 25.90 -6.76 -12.90
CA SER A 33 24.72 -6.55 -12.07
C SER A 33 23.69 -5.66 -12.77
N GLU A 34 24.09 -4.53 -13.34
CA GLU A 34 23.18 -3.62 -14.04
C GLU A 34 22.47 -4.28 -15.23
N HIS A 35 23.19 -5.08 -16.02
CA HIS A 35 22.61 -5.80 -17.15
C HIS A 35 21.60 -6.87 -16.71
N CYS A 36 21.86 -7.56 -15.59
CA CYS A 36 20.91 -8.50 -15.00
C CYS A 36 19.63 -7.77 -14.55
N MET A 37 19.77 -6.65 -13.83
CA MET A 37 18.63 -5.87 -13.34
C MET A 37 17.80 -5.26 -14.48
N LEU A 38 18.46 -4.76 -15.53
CA LEU A 38 17.80 -4.29 -16.73
C LEU A 38 17.05 -5.43 -17.43
N SER A 39 17.67 -6.61 -17.57
CA SER A 39 17.03 -7.78 -18.17
C SER A 39 15.79 -8.21 -17.39
N LEU A 40 15.85 -8.27 -16.07
CA LEU A 40 14.70 -8.59 -15.20
C LEU A 40 13.60 -7.54 -15.31
N SER A 41 13.96 -6.25 -15.37
CA SER A 41 13.00 -5.16 -15.53
C SER A 41 12.28 -5.23 -16.88
N VAL A 42 13.01 -5.54 -17.96
CA VAL A 42 12.43 -5.74 -19.30
C VAL A 42 11.55 -6.98 -19.33
N MET A 43 11.97 -8.09 -18.72
CA MET A 43 11.11 -9.26 -18.57
C MET A 43 9.82 -8.92 -17.83
N ASP A 44 9.90 -8.30 -16.66
CA ASP A 44 8.74 -7.90 -15.87
C ASP A 44 7.75 -7.08 -16.71
N LEU A 45 8.25 -6.09 -17.45
CA LEU A 45 7.43 -5.27 -18.34
C LEU A 45 6.77 -6.11 -19.45
N ILE A 46 7.52 -7.01 -20.10
CA ILE A 46 6.99 -7.87 -21.18
C ILE A 46 5.90 -8.79 -20.64
N LEU A 47 6.14 -9.41 -19.49
CA LEU A 47 5.21 -10.34 -18.84
C LEU A 47 3.90 -9.65 -18.42
N ARG A 48 3.98 -8.41 -17.94
CA ARG A 48 2.79 -7.65 -17.53
C ARG A 48 1.95 -7.15 -18.70
N CYS A 49 2.58 -6.73 -19.80
CA CYS A 49 1.89 -5.97 -20.84
C CYS A 49 1.57 -6.79 -22.10
N PHE A 50 2.37 -7.79 -22.46
CA PHE A 50 2.33 -8.33 -23.83
C PHE A 50 2.04 -9.84 -23.93
N LEU A 51 2.19 -10.60 -22.85
CA LEU A 51 2.10 -12.06 -22.91
C LEU A 51 1.06 -12.62 -21.95
N THR A 52 0.28 -13.58 -22.44
CA THR A 52 -0.56 -14.39 -21.56
C THR A 52 0.30 -15.39 -20.77
N PRO A 53 -0.07 -15.73 -19.51
CA PRO A 53 0.65 -16.71 -18.69
C PRO A 53 0.91 -18.04 -19.38
N ARG A 54 -0.02 -18.50 -20.21
CA ARG A 54 0.10 -19.75 -20.98
C ARG A 54 1.28 -19.74 -21.94
N THR A 55 1.71 -18.57 -22.43
CA THR A 55 2.82 -18.44 -23.37
C THR A 55 4.17 -18.37 -22.67
N TRP A 56 4.27 -17.57 -21.61
CA TRP A 56 5.56 -17.26 -20.99
C TRP A 56 5.94 -18.22 -19.87
N LEU A 57 4.96 -18.78 -19.14
CA LEU A 57 5.24 -19.60 -17.96
C LEU A 57 6.07 -20.85 -18.28
N PRO A 58 5.78 -21.64 -19.34
CA PRO A 58 6.61 -22.78 -19.69
C PRO A 58 8.04 -22.39 -20.06
N VAL A 59 8.22 -21.23 -20.70
CA VAL A 59 9.54 -20.70 -21.06
C VAL A 59 10.34 -20.37 -19.80
N LEU A 60 9.71 -19.74 -18.81
CA LEU A 60 10.38 -19.44 -17.54
C LEU A 60 10.63 -20.71 -16.72
N GLN A 61 9.70 -21.66 -16.66
CA GLN A 61 9.92 -22.93 -15.98
C GLN A 61 11.12 -23.71 -16.53
N ASN A 62 11.30 -23.69 -17.85
CA ASN A 62 12.38 -24.43 -18.52
C ASN A 62 13.72 -23.70 -18.53
N HIS A 63 13.72 -22.37 -18.38
CA HIS A 63 14.92 -21.58 -18.60
C HIS A 63 15.29 -20.67 -17.43
N LEU A 64 14.35 -20.19 -16.61
CA LEU A 64 14.66 -19.30 -15.50
C LEU A 64 14.98 -20.11 -14.25
N GLN A 65 16.22 -20.00 -13.79
CA GLN A 65 16.64 -20.53 -12.50
C GLN A 65 16.23 -19.55 -11.39
N VAL A 66 14.97 -19.62 -10.96
CA VAL A 66 14.44 -18.79 -9.86
C VAL A 66 15.32 -18.82 -8.60
N PRO A 67 15.91 -19.96 -8.17
CA PRO A 67 16.82 -19.96 -7.02
C PRO A 67 18.02 -19.01 -7.18
N ILE A 68 18.58 -18.86 -8.39
CA ILE A 68 19.70 -17.95 -8.63
C ILE A 68 19.26 -16.49 -8.52
N VAL A 69 18.06 -16.17 -9.03
CA VAL A 69 17.47 -14.83 -8.84
C VAL A 69 17.18 -14.58 -7.36
N MET A 70 16.78 -15.62 -6.61
CA MET A 70 16.51 -15.54 -5.18
C MET A 70 17.75 -15.18 -4.37
N LEU A 71 18.91 -15.77 -4.69
CA LEU A 71 20.20 -15.46 -4.04
C LEU A 71 20.59 -13.97 -4.16
N LYS A 72 20.03 -13.25 -5.15
CA LYS A 72 20.25 -11.81 -5.30
C LYS A 72 19.41 -10.95 -4.34
N LEU A 73 18.44 -11.54 -3.63
CA LEU A 73 17.78 -10.86 -2.51
C LEU A 73 18.68 -10.74 -1.28
N ASP A 74 19.65 -11.67 -1.13
CA ASP A 74 20.63 -11.67 -0.03
C ASP A 74 21.83 -10.75 -0.33
N ASP A 75 21.88 -10.17 -1.54
CA ASP A 75 22.93 -9.22 -1.93
C ASP A 75 22.69 -7.88 -1.21
N LYS A 76 23.76 -7.30 -0.65
CA LYS A 76 23.71 -6.03 0.12
C LYS A 76 23.31 -4.82 -0.72
N ASN A 77 23.14 -4.99 -2.03
CA ASN A 77 22.71 -3.95 -2.94
C ASN A 77 21.19 -3.71 -2.83
N SER A 78 20.80 -2.81 -1.93
CA SER A 78 19.39 -2.45 -1.69
C SER A 78 18.64 -1.96 -2.94
N ALA A 79 19.33 -1.51 -4.00
CA ALA A 79 18.71 -1.02 -5.22
C ALA A 79 18.17 -2.14 -6.14
N SER A 80 18.74 -3.36 -6.08
CA SER A 80 18.26 -4.49 -6.90
C SER A 80 16.99 -5.13 -6.33
N ILE A 81 16.84 -5.10 -4.99
CA ILE A 81 15.78 -5.79 -4.26
C ILE A 81 14.38 -5.40 -4.74
N PRO A 82 14.01 -4.10 -4.90
CA PRO A 82 12.69 -3.73 -5.41
C PRO A 82 12.41 -4.24 -6.83
N ILE A 83 13.43 -4.30 -7.69
CA ILE A 83 13.29 -4.79 -9.07
C ILE A 83 13.00 -6.29 -9.06
N ILE A 84 13.73 -7.06 -8.25
CA ILE A 84 13.51 -8.50 -8.07
C ILE A 84 12.12 -8.77 -7.49
N LEU A 85 11.72 -8.04 -6.45
CA LEU A 85 10.40 -8.20 -5.82
C LEU A 85 9.25 -7.82 -6.77
N LYS A 86 9.39 -6.78 -7.60
CA LYS A 86 8.41 -6.44 -8.65
C LYS A 86 8.27 -7.57 -9.67
N PHE A 87 9.39 -8.14 -10.12
CA PHE A 87 9.39 -9.29 -11.02
C PHE A 87 8.72 -10.52 -10.38
N PHE A 88 9.06 -10.83 -9.11
CA PHE A 88 8.43 -11.92 -8.37
C PHE A 88 6.94 -11.68 -8.12
N LEU A 89 6.50 -10.43 -7.91
CA LEU A 89 5.08 -10.11 -7.81
C LEU A 89 4.35 -10.46 -9.11
N THR A 90 4.95 -10.18 -10.27
CA THR A 90 4.39 -10.59 -11.56
C THR A 90 4.29 -12.11 -11.70
N LEU A 91 5.31 -12.86 -11.23
CA LEU A 91 5.25 -14.33 -11.21
C LEU A 91 4.17 -14.86 -10.26
N ALA A 92 4.09 -14.32 -9.04
CA ALA A 92 3.18 -14.77 -7.99
C ALA A 92 1.69 -14.59 -8.34
N ARG A 93 1.36 -13.70 -9.27
CA ARG A 93 -0.01 -13.47 -9.76
C ARG A 93 -0.59 -14.64 -10.56
N VAL A 94 0.22 -15.60 -10.97
CA VAL A 94 -0.23 -16.81 -11.66
C VAL A 94 0.15 -18.04 -10.85
N ARG A 95 -0.74 -19.04 -10.83
CA ARG A 95 -0.57 -20.25 -10.00
C ARG A 95 0.80 -20.92 -10.16
N GLY A 96 1.20 -21.26 -11.39
CA GLY A 96 2.49 -21.93 -11.60
C GLY A 96 3.71 -21.06 -11.26
N GLY A 97 3.59 -19.73 -11.35
CA GLY A 97 4.64 -18.81 -10.91
C GLY A 97 4.73 -18.72 -9.37
N ALA A 98 3.59 -18.72 -8.69
CA ALA A 98 3.54 -18.83 -7.23
C ALA A 98 4.12 -20.16 -6.73
N GLU A 99 3.85 -21.28 -7.42
CA GLU A 99 4.43 -22.59 -7.12
C GLU A 99 5.96 -22.57 -7.32
N MET A 100 6.46 -21.96 -8.40
CA MET A 100 7.91 -21.78 -8.61
C MET A 100 8.58 -21.01 -7.48
N LEU A 101 7.97 -19.91 -7.03
CA LEU A 101 8.50 -19.10 -5.91
C LEU A 101 8.49 -19.88 -4.60
N TYR A 102 7.40 -20.59 -4.32
CA TYR A 102 7.26 -21.41 -3.12
C TYR A 102 8.32 -22.51 -3.08
N CYS A 103 8.46 -23.30 -4.16
CA CYS A 103 9.45 -24.37 -4.27
C CYS A 103 10.90 -23.87 -4.24
N SER A 104 11.13 -22.62 -4.66
CA SER A 104 12.46 -21.98 -4.61
C SER A 104 12.79 -21.38 -3.24
N GLY A 105 11.92 -21.51 -2.23
CA GLY A 105 12.18 -21.02 -0.88
C GLY A 105 11.96 -19.52 -0.67
N PHE A 106 11.14 -18.85 -1.51
CA PHE A 106 10.89 -17.40 -1.39
C PHE A 106 10.48 -16.97 0.03
N LEU A 107 9.68 -17.78 0.71
CA LEU A 107 9.21 -17.50 2.07
C LEU A 107 10.35 -17.46 3.08
N SER A 108 11.39 -18.28 2.91
CA SER A 108 12.57 -18.25 3.76
C SER A 108 13.42 -17.01 3.47
N SER A 109 13.62 -16.69 2.19
CA SER A 109 14.38 -15.50 1.77
C SER A 109 13.72 -14.20 2.21
N VAL A 110 12.39 -14.07 2.09
CA VAL A 110 11.68 -12.86 2.55
C VAL A 110 11.71 -12.72 4.07
N ARG A 111 11.72 -13.83 4.82
CA ARG A 111 11.91 -13.80 6.28
C ARG A 111 13.29 -13.27 6.67
N ALA A 112 14.34 -13.75 5.99
CA ALA A 112 15.71 -13.25 6.19
C ALA A 112 15.80 -11.76 5.86
N LEU A 113 15.26 -11.36 4.70
CA LEU A 113 15.22 -9.97 4.26
C LEU A 113 14.51 -9.04 5.27
N PHE A 114 13.40 -9.49 5.85
CA PHE A 114 12.65 -8.75 6.88
C PHE A 114 13.29 -8.80 8.28
N ALA A 115 14.22 -9.72 8.53
CA ALA A 115 15.01 -9.74 9.76
C ALA A 115 16.10 -8.66 9.69
N GLU A 116 16.80 -8.57 8.57
CA GLU A 116 17.89 -7.60 8.37
C GLU A 116 17.40 -6.15 8.32
N SER A 117 16.24 -5.92 7.69
CA SER A 117 15.66 -4.56 7.56
C SER A 117 14.88 -4.09 8.79
N GLY A 118 14.57 -4.99 9.73
CA GLY A 118 13.76 -4.69 10.92
C GLY A 118 14.37 -3.64 11.86
N GLU A 119 15.70 -3.55 11.93
CA GLU A 119 16.39 -2.52 12.73
C GLU A 119 16.14 -1.12 12.17
N ASP A 120 16.12 -0.96 10.85
CA ASP A 120 15.88 0.33 10.19
C ASP A 120 14.41 0.74 10.17
N PHE A 121 13.48 -0.22 10.05
CA PHE A 121 12.04 0.08 10.08
C PHE A 121 11.56 0.60 11.44
N SER A 122 12.17 0.16 12.53
CA SER A 122 11.83 0.62 13.88
C SER A 122 12.25 2.07 14.14
N ARG A 123 13.32 2.52 13.48
CA ARG A 123 13.91 3.86 13.67
C ARG A 123 13.08 4.99 13.07
N ILE A 124 12.25 4.69 12.06
CA ILE A 124 11.38 5.67 11.40
C ILE A 124 10.20 6.07 12.32
N GLY A 125 9.85 5.22 13.30
CA GLY A 125 8.81 5.51 14.30
C GLY A 125 9.32 6.14 15.60
N SER A 126 10.63 6.34 15.75
CA SER A 126 11.24 6.92 16.95
C SER A 126 11.49 8.41 16.77
N GLU A 127 10.84 9.19 17.62
CA GLU A 127 11.00 10.62 17.85
C GLU A 127 12.47 11.08 17.80
N ASN A 128 12.74 12.22 17.12
CA ASN A 128 13.99 13.02 17.07
C ASN A 128 14.89 12.95 15.82
N LEU A 129 14.36 13.18 14.61
CA LEU A 129 15.18 13.63 13.47
C LEU A 129 14.81 15.04 13.00
N GLY A 130 15.03 16.01 13.89
CA GLY A 130 15.50 17.32 13.46
C GLY A 130 16.97 17.19 13.05
N SER A 131 17.34 17.74 11.89
CA SER A 131 18.72 17.84 11.38
C SER A 131 19.50 16.54 11.15
N SER A 132 19.05 15.69 10.22
CA SER A 132 19.95 14.86 9.38
C SER A 132 19.13 14.16 8.29
N CYS A 133 18.86 14.86 7.19
CA CYS A 133 18.18 14.31 6.01
C CYS A 133 19.20 14.09 4.89
N GLU A 134 20.30 13.43 5.20
CA GLU A 134 21.27 12.94 4.21
C GLU A 134 21.81 11.60 4.68
N LYS A 135 21.76 10.61 3.78
CA LYS A 135 22.23 9.21 3.92
C LYS A 135 21.22 8.27 4.59
N PHE A 136 20.41 7.64 3.74
CA PHE A 136 20.16 6.19 3.62
C PHE A 136 18.78 5.99 2.96
N VAL A 137 18.76 6.02 1.63
CA VAL A 137 17.61 5.57 0.80
C VAL A 137 17.63 4.03 0.80
N ILE A 138 17.33 3.42 1.94
CA ILE A 138 16.93 2.01 1.96
C ILE A 138 15.44 2.03 1.57
N PRO A 139 15.02 1.36 0.48
CA PRO A 139 13.71 1.63 -0.10
C PRO A 139 12.62 1.25 0.90
N GLN A 140 11.80 2.22 1.33
CA GLN A 140 10.50 2.05 1.99
C GLN A 140 9.49 1.23 1.15
N ASP A 141 9.96 0.52 0.13
CA ASP A 141 9.20 -0.35 -0.75
C ASP A 141 9.49 -1.84 -0.48
N ILE A 142 10.57 -2.21 0.23
CA ILE A 142 10.94 -3.63 0.42
C ILE A 142 9.88 -4.38 1.21
N TRP A 143 9.44 -3.83 2.36
CA TRP A 143 8.40 -4.42 3.18
C TRP A 143 7.09 -4.53 2.40
N GLY A 144 6.60 -3.41 1.87
CA GLY A 144 5.37 -3.37 1.07
C GLY A 144 5.38 -4.33 -0.13
N LEU A 145 6.45 -4.34 -0.94
CA LEU A 145 6.57 -5.24 -2.08
C LEU A 145 6.66 -6.70 -1.64
N GLY A 146 7.41 -7.02 -0.59
CA GLY A 146 7.48 -8.37 -0.05
C GLY A 146 6.10 -8.89 0.38
N LEU A 147 5.33 -8.07 1.11
CA LEU A 147 3.95 -8.39 1.46
C LEU A 147 3.05 -8.56 0.22
N ALA A 148 3.25 -7.75 -0.82
CA ALA A 148 2.52 -7.87 -2.08
C ALA A 148 2.75 -9.24 -2.74
N VAL A 149 4.02 -9.68 -2.80
CA VAL A 149 4.38 -10.99 -3.37
C VAL A 149 3.73 -12.11 -2.56
N VAL A 150 3.85 -12.08 -1.23
CA VAL A 150 3.23 -13.09 -0.36
C VAL A 150 1.71 -13.12 -0.54
N THR A 151 1.06 -11.97 -0.59
CA THR A 151 -0.39 -11.87 -0.82
C THR A 151 -0.78 -12.49 -2.16
N ALA A 152 -0.03 -12.21 -3.23
CA ALA A 152 -0.27 -12.79 -4.54
C ALA A 152 -0.05 -14.32 -4.55
N MET A 153 0.97 -14.82 -3.85
CA MET A 153 1.19 -16.26 -3.69
C MET A 153 0.02 -16.93 -2.97
N VAL A 154 -0.43 -16.38 -1.83
CA VAL A 154 -1.58 -16.91 -1.08
C VAL A 154 -2.84 -16.96 -1.94
N LYS A 155 -3.12 -15.89 -2.69
CA LYS A 155 -4.26 -15.84 -3.63
C LYS A 155 -4.19 -16.91 -4.71
N SER A 156 -3.02 -17.07 -5.33
CA SER A 156 -2.82 -17.98 -6.47
C SER A 156 -2.75 -19.46 -6.07
N LEU A 157 -2.39 -19.76 -4.82
CA LEU A 157 -2.25 -21.11 -4.28
C LEU A 157 -3.46 -21.60 -3.47
N ARG A 158 -4.54 -20.79 -3.38
CA ARG A 158 -5.69 -21.01 -2.49
C ARG A 158 -6.30 -22.41 -2.57
N ASP A 159 -6.32 -23.02 -3.76
CA ASP A 159 -6.97 -24.31 -4.01
C ASP A 159 -6.03 -25.53 -3.86
N ASN A 160 -4.76 -25.31 -3.49
CA ASN A 160 -3.81 -26.40 -3.28
C ASN A 160 -3.97 -26.98 -1.87
N SER A 161 -3.82 -28.31 -1.73
CA SER A 161 -3.79 -28.97 -0.41
C SER A 161 -2.67 -28.44 0.48
N SER A 162 -1.56 -27.98 -0.10
CA SER A 162 -0.47 -27.29 0.60
C SER A 162 -0.78 -25.83 0.96
N GLY A 163 -1.81 -25.23 0.35
CA GLY A 163 -2.16 -23.83 0.53
C GLY A 163 -2.52 -23.50 1.97
N THR A 164 -3.22 -24.40 2.67
CA THR A 164 -3.58 -24.22 4.08
C THR A 164 -2.35 -24.20 4.98
N ALA A 165 -1.41 -25.15 4.82
CA ALA A 165 -0.17 -25.18 5.59
C ALA A 165 0.70 -23.94 5.36
N ILE A 166 0.77 -23.45 4.12
CA ILE A 166 1.45 -22.21 3.78
C ILE A 166 0.81 -21.04 4.52
N VAL A 167 -0.52 -20.90 4.41
CA VAL A 167 -1.27 -19.82 5.08
C VAL A 167 -1.08 -19.86 6.59
N ASP A 168 -1.15 -21.03 7.22
CA ASP A 168 -0.94 -21.19 8.65
C ASP A 168 0.45 -20.70 9.08
N SER A 169 1.49 -21.10 8.33
CA SER A 169 2.86 -20.67 8.58
C SER A 169 3.07 -19.15 8.38
N MET A 170 2.33 -18.55 7.43
CA MET A 170 2.37 -17.11 7.19
C MET A 170 1.66 -16.34 8.31
N ILE A 171 0.46 -16.80 8.71
CA ILE A 171 -0.30 -16.21 9.81
C ILE A 171 0.56 -16.21 11.08
N GLN A 172 1.20 -17.33 11.40
CA GLN A 172 2.06 -17.42 12.58
C GLN A 172 3.23 -16.43 12.50
N TYR A 173 3.96 -16.38 11.38
CA TYR A 173 5.10 -15.47 11.20
C TYR A 173 4.68 -14.00 11.35
N PHE A 174 3.63 -13.58 10.64
CA PHE A 174 3.23 -12.17 10.60
C PHE A 174 2.58 -11.67 11.90
N PHE A 175 1.76 -12.49 12.57
CA PHE A 175 1.04 -12.09 13.79
C PHE A 175 1.72 -12.49 15.10
N SER A 176 2.76 -13.34 15.05
CA SER A 176 3.57 -13.66 16.23
C SER A 176 4.90 -12.91 16.23
N GLU A 177 5.63 -12.93 15.12
CA GLU A 177 7.00 -12.38 15.05
C GLU A 177 7.01 -10.93 14.55
N LYS A 178 6.21 -10.60 13.53
CA LYS A 178 6.20 -9.29 12.87
C LYS A 178 4.97 -8.44 13.17
N ALA A 179 4.23 -8.79 14.23
CA ALA A 179 2.98 -8.12 14.59
C ALA A 179 3.18 -6.59 14.72
N HIS A 180 4.27 -6.16 15.37
CA HIS A 180 4.60 -4.76 15.56
C HIS A 180 4.66 -3.95 14.25
N LEU A 181 5.17 -4.53 13.15
CA LEU A 181 5.20 -3.86 11.84
C LEU A 181 3.79 -3.68 11.27
N ILE A 182 2.93 -4.70 11.41
CA ILE A 182 1.51 -4.61 11.02
C ILE A 182 0.80 -3.54 11.86
N PHE A 183 1.02 -3.53 13.18
CA PHE A 183 0.43 -2.53 14.05
C PHE A 183 0.90 -1.11 13.71
N ASN A 184 2.18 -0.95 13.33
CA ASN A 184 2.74 0.34 12.97
C ASN A 184 2.17 0.89 11.67
N SER A 185 1.96 0.05 10.65
CA SER A 185 1.37 0.49 9.38
C SER A 185 -0.11 0.86 9.49
N LEU A 186 -0.78 0.46 10.57
CA LEU A 186 -2.19 0.77 10.87
C LEU A 186 -2.37 1.93 11.86
N ASN A 187 -1.28 2.60 12.28
CA ASN A 187 -1.39 3.76 13.15
C ASN A 187 -2.07 4.92 12.41
N ALA A 188 -3.19 5.40 12.95
CA ALA A 188 -3.78 6.66 12.51
C ALA A 188 -2.86 7.82 12.90
N PRO A 189 -2.67 8.83 12.04
CA PRO A 189 -2.02 10.08 12.43
C PRO A 189 -2.75 10.72 13.63
N ASP A 190 -2.00 11.06 14.67
CA ASP A 190 -2.58 11.70 15.86
C ASP A 190 -3.18 13.07 15.49
N PHE A 191 -4.37 13.33 15.99
CA PHE A 191 -4.97 14.66 15.90
C PHE A 191 -4.39 15.57 16.98
N PRO A 192 -4.10 16.85 16.68
CA PRO A 192 -3.92 17.81 17.76
C PRO A 192 -5.23 17.85 18.54
N SER A 193 -5.20 17.44 19.82
CA SER A 193 -6.35 17.64 20.70
C SER A 193 -6.47 19.13 20.98
N ASP A 194 -7.67 19.68 20.85
CA ASP A 194 -8.02 21.07 21.14
C ASP A 194 -8.09 21.34 22.66
N ASP A 195 -7.13 20.79 23.40
CA ASP A 195 -7.03 20.98 24.84
C ASP A 195 -6.22 22.25 25.08
N HIS A 196 -6.94 23.37 25.15
CA HIS A 196 -6.44 24.74 25.20
C HIS A 196 -5.53 25.06 26.40
N ASP A 197 -5.23 24.10 27.30
CA ASP A 197 -4.62 24.41 28.59
C ASP A 197 -3.20 23.87 28.85
N LYS A 198 -2.52 23.26 27.87
CA LYS A 198 -1.09 22.94 28.04
C LYS A 198 -0.31 23.23 26.78
N LYS A 199 0.67 24.15 26.90
CA LYS A 199 1.80 24.33 25.98
C LYS A 199 2.59 23.02 25.87
N ARG A 200 2.03 22.01 25.20
CA ARG A 200 2.78 20.85 24.72
C ARG A 200 3.45 21.24 23.41
N PRO A 201 4.72 20.86 23.21
CA PRO A 201 5.38 21.09 21.94
C PRO A 201 4.51 20.45 20.85
N GLN A 202 4.22 21.21 19.78
CA GLN A 202 3.45 20.79 18.60
C GLN A 202 3.54 19.27 18.43
N ALA A 203 2.44 18.56 18.74
CA ALA A 203 2.34 17.13 18.45
C ALA A 203 2.73 16.99 16.99
N GLN A 204 3.91 16.40 16.76
CA GLN A 204 4.63 16.52 15.50
C GLN A 204 3.75 15.90 14.43
N ARG A 205 3.18 16.76 13.57
CA ARG A 205 2.33 16.39 12.44
C ARG A 205 2.94 15.18 11.76
N ALA A 206 2.23 14.05 11.70
CA ALA A 206 2.80 12.82 11.16
C ALA A 206 3.10 13.04 9.67
N TRP A 207 4.40 13.12 9.35
CA TRP A 207 4.89 13.08 7.98
C TRP A 207 4.73 11.63 7.51
N ILE A 208 3.85 11.40 6.55
CA ILE A 208 3.67 10.08 5.94
C ILE A 208 4.15 10.16 4.50
N SER A 209 4.90 9.17 4.03
CA SER A 209 5.25 9.12 2.60
C SER A 209 4.18 8.37 1.82
N LEU A 210 4.12 8.59 0.50
CA LEU A 210 3.27 7.77 -0.38
C LEU A 210 3.68 6.29 -0.33
N ALA A 211 4.97 6.01 -0.10
CA ALA A 211 5.47 4.65 0.09
C ALA A 211 4.83 4.00 1.33
N THR A 212 4.80 4.69 2.48
CA THR A 212 4.13 4.18 3.70
C THR A 212 2.64 3.91 3.48
N LEU A 213 1.92 4.79 2.75
CA LEU A 213 0.52 4.52 2.41
C LEU A 213 0.35 3.28 1.51
N LYS A 214 1.29 3.03 0.59
CA LYS A 214 1.33 1.79 -0.20
C LYS A 214 1.66 0.58 0.69
N GLU A 215 2.57 0.70 1.65
CA GLU A 215 2.85 -0.37 2.60
C GLU A 215 1.61 -0.73 3.45
N THR A 216 0.84 0.26 3.91
CA THR A 216 -0.42 0.06 4.61
C THR A 216 -1.44 -0.67 3.72
N GLU A 217 -1.56 -0.31 2.43
CA GLU A 217 -2.41 -1.03 1.47
C GLU A 217 -1.99 -2.50 1.35
N HIS A 218 -0.70 -2.78 1.12
CA HIS A 218 -0.21 -4.15 0.99
C HIS A 218 -0.39 -4.95 2.29
N THR A 219 -0.23 -4.31 3.45
CA THR A 219 -0.50 -4.92 4.76
C THR A 219 -1.97 -5.32 4.88
N LEU A 220 -2.89 -4.41 4.57
CA LEU A 220 -4.33 -4.68 4.63
C LEU A 220 -4.78 -5.73 3.62
N MET A 221 -4.19 -5.73 2.42
CA MET A 221 -4.43 -6.77 1.42
C MET A 221 -4.03 -8.15 1.94
N LEU A 222 -2.85 -8.28 2.55
CA LEU A 222 -2.40 -9.53 3.15
C LEU A 222 -3.37 -9.96 4.26
N MET A 223 -3.70 -9.05 5.17
CA MET A 223 -4.67 -9.30 6.25
C MET A 223 -6.00 -9.83 5.73
N CYS A 224 -6.56 -9.21 4.67
CA CYS A 224 -7.80 -9.66 4.05
C CYS A 224 -7.70 -11.08 3.48
N GLU A 225 -6.55 -11.47 2.91
CA GLU A 225 -6.38 -12.80 2.35
C GLU A 225 -6.17 -13.86 3.43
N LEU A 226 -5.37 -13.57 4.45
CA LEU A 226 -5.15 -14.46 5.58
C LEU A 226 -6.42 -14.67 6.41
N ALA A 227 -7.23 -13.61 6.61
CA ALA A 227 -8.48 -13.67 7.37
C ALA A 227 -9.53 -14.60 6.75
N LYS A 228 -9.45 -14.91 5.45
CA LYS A 228 -10.33 -15.92 4.81
C LYS A 228 -10.14 -17.32 5.40
N HIS A 229 -8.97 -17.59 5.98
CA HIS A 229 -8.67 -18.85 6.68
C HIS A 229 -9.00 -18.72 8.17
N TRP A 230 -10.29 -18.49 8.46
CA TRP A 230 -10.81 -18.08 9.77
C TRP A 230 -10.32 -18.93 10.95
N ASN A 231 -10.30 -20.26 10.79
CA ASN A 231 -9.93 -21.18 11.86
C ASN A 231 -8.47 -21.02 12.31
N SER A 232 -7.57 -20.74 11.37
CA SER A 232 -6.15 -20.50 11.64
C SER A 232 -5.92 -19.07 12.08
N TRP A 233 -6.61 -18.12 11.42
CA TRP A 233 -6.60 -16.71 11.74
C TRP A 233 -6.91 -16.46 13.21
N ILE A 234 -8.07 -16.92 13.69
CA ILE A 234 -8.51 -16.63 15.06
C ILE A 234 -7.59 -17.25 16.13
N LYS A 235 -7.02 -18.43 15.86
CA LYS A 235 -6.08 -19.08 16.77
C LYS A 235 -4.83 -18.25 16.95
N ALA A 236 -4.32 -17.66 15.86
CA ALA A 236 -3.11 -16.86 15.88
C ALA A 236 -3.33 -15.46 16.46
N ILE A 237 -4.45 -14.79 16.12
CA ILE A 237 -4.66 -13.40 16.52
C ILE A 237 -5.33 -13.23 17.89
N ARG A 238 -5.72 -14.31 18.58
CA ARG A 238 -6.49 -14.29 19.83
C ARG A 238 -6.05 -13.23 20.84
N ASN A 239 -4.75 -13.02 21.00
CA ASN A 239 -4.19 -12.09 22.00
C ASN A 239 -4.10 -10.63 21.51
N VAL A 240 -4.17 -10.41 20.20
CA VAL A 240 -3.92 -9.10 19.56
C VAL A 240 -5.13 -8.58 18.78
N ASP A 241 -6.18 -9.39 18.65
CA ASP A 241 -7.38 -9.17 17.84
C ASP A 241 -8.09 -7.86 18.19
N ARG A 242 -8.35 -7.62 19.49
CA ARG A 242 -8.99 -6.38 19.95
C ARG A 242 -8.20 -5.14 19.54
N LYS A 243 -6.90 -5.12 19.84
CA LYS A 243 -6.01 -4.01 19.49
C LYS A 243 -5.93 -3.79 17.98
N LEU A 244 -5.94 -4.87 17.20
CA LEU A 244 -5.91 -4.83 15.74
C LEU A 244 -7.18 -4.18 15.18
N ARG A 245 -8.34 -4.62 15.67
CA ARG A 245 -9.63 -4.03 15.31
C ARG A 245 -9.73 -2.56 15.69
N GLU A 246 -9.35 -2.20 16.92
CA GLU A 246 -9.33 -0.82 17.39
C GLU A 246 -8.51 0.04 16.43
N LYS A 247 -7.27 -0.36 16.07
CA LYS A 247 -6.47 0.39 15.09
C LYS A 247 -7.13 0.52 13.72
N CYS A 248 -7.74 -0.55 13.20
CA CYS A 248 -8.47 -0.49 11.94
C CYS A 248 -9.64 0.52 12.00
N ILE A 249 -10.40 0.53 13.11
CA ILE A 249 -11.51 1.47 13.32
C ILE A 249 -11.00 2.90 13.48
N HIS A 250 -9.91 3.11 14.23
CA HIS A 250 -9.29 4.43 14.40
C HIS A 250 -8.77 5.00 13.09
N LEU A 251 -8.09 4.19 12.27
CA LEU A 251 -7.63 4.61 10.95
C LEU A 251 -8.81 4.90 10.02
N LEU A 252 -9.87 4.09 10.06
CA LEU A 252 -11.09 4.35 9.29
C LEU A 252 -11.80 5.64 9.72
N ALA A 253 -11.86 5.91 11.03
CA ALA A 253 -12.38 7.15 11.60
C ALA A 253 -11.55 8.38 11.20
N PHE A 254 -10.23 8.23 11.09
CA PHE A 254 -9.36 9.28 10.58
C PHE A 254 -9.70 9.61 9.12
N ILE A 255 -9.89 8.59 8.28
CA ILE A 255 -10.22 8.77 6.87
C ILE A 255 -11.64 9.33 6.67
N SER A 256 -12.61 8.89 7.47
CA SER A 256 -14.01 9.32 7.37
C SER A 256 -14.23 10.80 7.68
N ARG A 257 -13.36 11.39 8.51
CA ARG A 257 -13.42 12.82 8.89
C ARG A 257 -12.80 13.76 7.85
N GLY A 258 -12.37 13.26 6.70
CA GLY A 258 -11.79 14.07 5.63
C GLY A 258 -12.71 15.20 5.13
N SER A 259 -14.03 14.99 5.07
CA SER A 259 -14.97 16.04 4.61
C SER A 259 -15.25 17.12 5.65
N GLN A 260 -15.38 16.75 6.93
CA GLN A 260 -15.77 17.68 8.01
C GLN A 260 -14.77 18.82 8.20
N ARG A 261 -13.50 18.56 7.87
CA ARG A 261 -12.43 19.53 8.07
C ARG A 261 -12.39 20.65 7.03
N LEU A 262 -13.03 20.53 5.87
CA LEU A 262 -12.91 21.57 4.85
C LEU A 262 -13.49 22.92 5.31
N GLY A 263 -14.45 22.93 6.24
CA GLY A 263 -15.02 24.16 6.82
C GLY A 263 -14.25 24.75 8.01
N GLU A 264 -13.50 23.92 8.75
CA GLU A 264 -12.79 24.33 9.98
C GLU A 264 -11.30 24.61 9.74
N LEU A 265 -10.76 24.14 8.63
CA LEU A 265 -9.35 24.35 8.28
C LEU A 265 -9.19 25.75 7.68
N SER A 266 -8.78 26.70 8.53
CA SER A 266 -7.93 27.80 8.06
C SER A 266 -6.83 27.20 7.19
N SER A 267 -6.53 27.85 6.06
CA SER A 267 -5.68 27.44 4.92
C SER A 267 -4.32 26.77 5.23
N ARG A 268 -3.96 26.65 6.50
CA ARG A 268 -2.66 26.25 7.01
C ARG A 268 -2.58 24.85 7.62
N ASN A 269 -3.70 24.14 7.79
CA ASN A 269 -3.73 22.89 8.55
C ASN A 269 -4.09 21.67 7.68
N ALA A 270 -3.11 21.11 6.96
CA ALA A 270 -3.31 19.83 6.27
C ALA A 270 -3.45 18.69 7.32
N PRO A 271 -4.50 17.84 7.24
CA PRO A 271 -4.67 16.72 8.17
C PRO A 271 -3.61 15.62 7.99
N LEU A 272 -2.99 15.56 6.82
CA LEU A 272 -1.94 14.61 6.46
C LEU A 272 -0.86 15.37 5.68
N LEU A 273 0.40 15.30 6.11
CA LEU A 273 1.54 15.83 5.35
C LEU A 273 2.19 14.67 4.57
N CYS A 274 2.04 14.69 3.25
CA CYS A 274 2.58 13.66 2.35
C CYS A 274 3.36 14.31 1.22
N PRO A 275 4.60 14.79 1.46
CA PRO A 275 5.42 15.42 0.43
C PRO A 275 5.91 14.38 -0.60
N PRO A 276 6.16 14.77 -1.86
CA PRO A 276 6.85 13.93 -2.82
C PRO A 276 8.29 13.65 -2.33
N THR A 277 8.70 12.38 -2.38
CA THR A 277 9.99 11.93 -1.84
C THR A 277 10.94 11.38 -2.90
N VAL A 278 10.40 10.75 -3.94
CA VAL A 278 11.18 10.14 -5.03
C VAL A 278 11.02 10.91 -6.34
N LYS A 279 11.94 10.73 -7.30
CA LYS A 279 11.95 11.44 -8.58
C LYS A 279 10.63 11.26 -9.34
N GLU A 280 10.08 10.06 -9.30
CA GLU A 280 8.81 9.70 -9.92
C GLU A 280 7.64 10.48 -9.30
N ASP A 281 7.66 10.73 -7.98
CA ASP A 281 6.64 11.56 -7.32
C ASP A 281 6.68 12.99 -7.86
N PHE A 282 7.89 13.55 -8.04
CA PHE A 282 8.08 14.89 -8.59
C PHE A 282 7.60 14.99 -10.03
N GLU A 283 7.82 13.97 -10.87
CA GLU A 283 7.27 13.92 -12.23
C GLU A 283 5.74 13.92 -12.23
N ILE A 284 5.12 13.22 -11.27
CA ILE A 284 3.66 13.20 -11.13
C ILE A 284 3.14 14.56 -10.62
N CYS A 285 3.89 15.28 -9.78
CA CYS A 285 3.54 16.64 -9.36
C CYS A 285 3.45 17.63 -10.54
N LEU A 286 4.19 17.41 -11.63
CA LEU A 286 4.13 18.24 -12.84
C LEU A 286 2.85 18.00 -13.66
N LYS A 287 2.18 16.87 -13.46
CA LYS A 287 0.94 16.54 -14.17
C LYS A 287 -0.24 17.26 -13.51
N PRO A 288 -1.17 17.84 -14.28
CA PRO A 288 -2.39 18.38 -13.72
C PRO A 288 -3.22 17.28 -13.05
N SER A 289 -4.04 17.66 -12.07
CA SER A 289 -5.03 16.76 -11.46
C SER A 289 -5.99 16.21 -12.50
N TYR A 290 -6.20 14.90 -12.49
CA TYR A 290 -7.13 14.18 -13.39
C TYR A 290 -8.51 13.98 -12.77
N VAL A 291 -8.63 14.11 -11.43
CA VAL A 291 -9.92 14.05 -10.72
C VAL A 291 -10.48 15.45 -10.50
N ASN A 292 -9.63 16.37 -10.05
CA ASN A 292 -9.93 17.78 -9.75
C ASN A 292 -11.11 18.01 -8.78
N SER A 293 -11.54 17.00 -8.04
CA SER A 293 -12.70 17.09 -7.14
C SER A 293 -12.46 18.03 -5.97
N ARG A 294 -13.45 18.84 -5.62
CA ARG A 294 -13.46 19.77 -4.48
C ARG A 294 -13.91 19.12 -3.17
N ASN A 295 -14.09 17.79 -3.15
CA ASN A 295 -14.65 17.07 -2.03
C ASN A 295 -13.67 16.05 -1.42
N GLY A 296 -13.84 15.81 -0.12
CA GLY A 296 -13.10 14.80 0.64
C GLY A 296 -11.57 14.93 0.51
N TRP A 297 -10.88 13.78 0.45
CA TRP A 297 -9.42 13.75 0.37
C TRP A 297 -8.82 14.38 -0.90
N PHE A 298 -9.55 14.49 -2.01
CA PHE A 298 -9.07 15.19 -3.21
C PHE A 298 -8.96 16.71 -3.00
N ALA A 299 -9.73 17.27 -2.05
CA ALA A 299 -9.60 18.66 -1.64
C ALA A 299 -8.50 18.88 -0.59
N LEU A 300 -8.27 17.88 0.27
CA LEU A 300 -7.32 17.98 1.38
C LEU A 300 -5.87 17.66 0.99
N SER A 301 -5.66 16.70 0.09
CA SER A 301 -4.32 16.23 -0.27
C SER A 301 -3.39 17.31 -0.84
N PRO A 302 -3.83 18.31 -1.63
CA PRO A 302 -2.95 19.36 -2.15
C PRO A 302 -2.25 20.14 -1.04
N LEU A 303 -2.92 20.37 0.10
CA LEU A 303 -2.36 21.10 1.24
C LEU A 303 -1.18 20.36 1.89
N GLY A 304 -1.17 19.03 1.81
CA GLY A 304 -0.13 18.18 2.38
C GLY A 304 0.97 17.78 1.42
N CYS A 305 0.77 17.98 0.12
CA CYS A 305 1.67 17.53 -0.95
C CYS A 305 2.69 18.59 -1.39
N VAL A 306 2.82 19.70 -0.66
CA VAL A 306 3.73 20.78 -1.02
C VAL A 306 5.19 20.32 -0.83
N PRO A 307 6.03 20.37 -1.87
CA PRO A 307 7.44 20.04 -1.72
C PRO A 307 8.08 21.00 -0.70
N LYS A 308 8.93 20.48 0.20
CA LYS A 308 9.68 21.33 1.15
C LYS A 308 10.37 22.45 0.35
N PRO A 309 10.24 23.73 0.75
CA PRO A 309 11.09 24.76 0.17
C PRO A 309 12.54 24.37 0.44
N LYS A 310 13.31 24.14 -0.63
CA LYS A 310 14.76 23.99 -0.53
C LYS A 310 15.27 25.31 0.02
N ILE A 311 15.71 25.31 1.28
CA ILE A 311 16.53 26.40 1.81
C ILE A 311 17.89 26.23 1.11
N SER A 312 18.01 26.75 -0.11
CA SER A 312 19.32 26.99 -0.69
C SER A 312 19.85 28.26 -0.04
N SER A 313 20.82 28.06 0.84
CA SER A 313 21.82 29.04 1.23
C SER A 313 22.29 29.83 0.00
N PHE A 314 22.66 31.11 0.19
CA PHE A 314 23.19 32.07 -0.80
C PHE A 314 22.17 32.96 -1.53
N SER A 315 21.74 34.05 -0.88
CA SER A 315 22.09 35.42 -1.30
C SER A 315 21.37 36.45 -0.44
N THR A 316 22.14 37.09 0.44
CA THR A 316 21.86 38.44 0.97
C THR A 316 21.81 39.42 -0.19
N ALA A 317 20.62 39.66 -0.74
CA ALA A 317 20.36 40.82 -1.58
C ALA A 317 18.91 41.26 -1.36
N LEU A 318 18.81 42.40 -0.68
CA LEU A 318 17.61 43.19 -0.48
C LEU A 318 16.99 43.51 -1.86
N SER A 319 15.90 42.86 -2.21
CA SER A 319 15.00 43.34 -3.26
C SER A 319 13.60 43.48 -2.66
N THR A 320 13.23 44.73 -2.44
CA THR A 320 11.86 45.17 -2.21
C THR A 320 10.97 44.70 -3.36
N TYR A 321 10.18 43.65 -3.13
CA TYR A 321 9.08 43.23 -4.00
C TYR A 321 7.87 42.85 -3.14
N GLY A 322 6.78 43.58 -3.35
CA GLY A 322 5.42 43.05 -3.25
C GLY A 322 4.92 42.69 -1.86
N GLN A 323 4.35 43.69 -1.17
CA GLN A 323 3.08 43.62 -0.46
C GLN A 323 2.46 42.20 -0.41
N ALA A 324 2.56 41.54 0.74
CA ALA A 324 1.84 40.32 1.06
C ALA A 324 0.35 40.61 1.17
N THR A 325 -0.33 40.74 0.03
CA THR A 325 -1.75 40.47 -0.09
C THR A 325 -1.95 38.99 0.22
N GLU A 326 -2.86 38.69 1.14
CA GLU A 326 -3.42 37.37 1.40
C GLU A 326 -3.98 36.77 0.09
N SER A 327 -3.14 36.16 -0.73
CA SER A 327 -3.61 35.38 -1.88
C SER A 327 -4.25 34.12 -1.33
N THR A 328 -5.57 34.15 -1.31
CA THR A 328 -6.48 33.04 -0.98
C THR A 328 -6.47 31.99 -2.09
N ASP A 329 -5.30 31.69 -2.66
CA ASP A 329 -5.20 30.74 -3.76
C ASP A 329 -5.08 29.32 -3.18
N PRO A 330 -6.04 28.42 -3.49
CA PRO A 330 -5.98 27.05 -3.05
C PRO A 330 -4.71 26.39 -3.61
N ALA A 331 -3.99 25.63 -2.76
CA ALA A 331 -2.80 24.89 -3.19
C ALA A 331 -3.08 24.12 -4.49
N PRO A 332 -2.19 24.18 -5.50
CA PRO A 332 -2.47 23.62 -6.82
C PRO A 332 -2.69 22.12 -6.72
N LYS A 333 -3.85 21.65 -7.22
CA LYS A 333 -4.15 20.22 -7.35
C LYS A 333 -3.29 19.62 -8.46
N THR A 334 -2.56 18.56 -8.13
CA THR A 334 -1.66 17.87 -9.05
C THR A 334 -2.08 16.40 -9.21
N GLY A 335 -1.54 15.70 -10.20
CA GLY A 335 -1.70 14.25 -10.31
C GLY A 335 -1.18 13.51 -9.07
N PHE A 336 -0.24 14.12 -8.33
CA PHE A 336 0.33 13.52 -7.12
C PHE A 336 -0.66 13.63 -5.96
N SER A 337 -1.31 14.79 -5.77
CA SER A 337 -2.37 14.95 -4.77
C SER A 337 -3.54 13.99 -5.04
N ASP A 338 -3.88 13.73 -6.31
CA ASP A 338 -4.89 12.73 -6.66
C ASP A 338 -4.43 11.30 -6.32
N THR A 339 -3.16 10.99 -6.55
CA THR A 339 -2.58 9.67 -6.23
C THR A 339 -2.61 9.41 -4.72
N VAL A 340 -2.26 10.41 -3.89
CA VAL A 340 -2.35 10.32 -2.44
C VAL A 340 -3.79 10.13 -1.98
N ALA A 341 -4.74 10.91 -2.51
CA ALA A 341 -6.15 10.78 -2.16
C ALA A 341 -6.72 9.41 -2.56
N LEU A 342 -6.39 8.93 -3.76
CA LEU A 342 -6.78 7.60 -4.23
C LEU A 342 -6.23 6.49 -3.32
N GLN A 343 -4.98 6.62 -2.88
CA GLN A 343 -4.35 5.67 -1.97
C GLN A 343 -5.08 5.61 -0.61
N VAL A 344 -5.49 6.76 -0.08
CA VAL A 344 -6.29 6.84 1.15
C VAL A 344 -7.64 6.12 0.99
N TYR A 345 -8.34 6.30 -0.13
CA TYR A 345 -9.59 5.59 -0.38
C TYR A 345 -9.41 4.07 -0.56
N ARG A 346 -8.30 3.63 -1.16
CA ARG A 346 -7.96 2.20 -1.24
C ARG A 346 -7.75 1.58 0.13
N ILE A 347 -7.04 2.28 1.03
CA ILE A 347 -6.88 1.87 2.43
C ILE A 347 -8.25 1.77 3.12
N ALA A 348 -9.12 2.77 2.97
CA ALA A 348 -10.47 2.74 3.55
C ALA A 348 -11.30 1.55 3.04
N PHE A 349 -11.30 1.30 1.72
CA PHE A 349 -11.97 0.16 1.13
C PHE A 349 -11.47 -1.18 1.71
N LEU A 350 -10.15 -1.35 1.84
CA LEU A 350 -9.57 -2.57 2.39
C LEU A 350 -9.85 -2.73 3.90
N LEU A 351 -9.85 -1.64 4.67
CA LEU A 351 -10.26 -1.65 6.08
C LEU A 351 -11.71 -2.12 6.22
N LEU A 352 -12.63 -1.53 5.45
CA LEU A 352 -14.04 -1.93 5.44
C LEU A 352 -14.20 -3.40 5.05
N LYS A 353 -13.51 -3.83 3.98
CA LYS A 353 -13.50 -5.23 3.54
C LYS A 353 -13.01 -6.17 4.62
N PHE A 354 -11.92 -5.82 5.31
CA PHE A 354 -11.38 -6.61 6.41
C PHE A 354 -12.37 -6.70 7.58
N LEU A 355 -12.95 -5.58 8.02
CA LEU A 355 -13.94 -5.55 9.10
C LEU A 355 -15.20 -6.36 8.75
N CYS A 356 -15.67 -6.28 7.50
CA CYS A 356 -16.76 -7.10 7.01
C CYS A 356 -16.42 -8.60 7.03
N LEU A 357 -15.22 -8.99 6.62
CA LEU A 357 -14.76 -10.38 6.71
C LEU A 357 -14.75 -10.88 8.17
N GLN A 358 -14.25 -10.08 9.12
CA GLN A 358 -14.29 -10.45 10.55
C GLN A 358 -15.73 -10.64 11.04
N THR A 359 -16.63 -9.73 10.65
CA THR A 359 -18.05 -9.76 11.05
C THR A 359 -18.77 -10.96 10.44
N GLU A 360 -18.55 -11.25 9.16
CA GLU A 360 -19.14 -12.39 8.47
C GLU A 360 -18.69 -13.72 9.08
N CYS A 361 -17.41 -13.84 9.42
CA CYS A 361 -16.88 -15.03 10.07
C CYS A 361 -17.40 -15.21 11.51
N ALA A 362 -17.57 -14.12 12.26
CA ALA A 362 -18.18 -14.16 13.58
C ALA A 362 -19.67 -14.53 13.52
N ALA A 363 -20.41 -13.98 12.55
CA ALA A 363 -21.80 -14.31 12.27
C ALA A 363 -21.98 -15.80 11.94
N LYS A 364 -21.18 -16.34 11.00
CA LYS A 364 -21.19 -17.77 10.65
C LYS A 364 -20.94 -18.66 11.87
N ARG A 365 -19.99 -18.30 12.73
CA ARG A 365 -19.74 -19.05 13.96
C ARG A 365 -20.94 -18.99 14.92
N ALA A 366 -21.54 -17.82 15.10
CA ALA A 366 -22.71 -17.70 15.97
C ALA A 366 -23.89 -18.54 15.46
N GLU A 367 -24.06 -18.64 14.13
CA GLU A 367 -25.02 -19.54 13.50
C GLU A 367 -24.68 -21.03 13.76
N GLU A 368 -23.40 -21.42 13.63
CA GLU A 368 -22.93 -22.80 13.87
C GLU A 368 -23.06 -23.24 15.34
N VAL A 369 -22.76 -22.34 16.28
CA VAL A 369 -22.76 -22.64 17.73
C VAL A 369 -24.15 -22.41 18.35
N GLY A 370 -25.03 -21.66 17.68
CA GLY A 370 -26.39 -21.37 18.13
C GLY A 370 -26.51 -20.27 19.19
N PHE A 371 -25.42 -19.61 19.55
CA PHE A 371 -25.42 -18.42 20.39
C PHE A 371 -24.37 -17.40 19.96
N VAL A 372 -24.61 -16.13 20.26
CA VAL A 372 -23.67 -15.03 20.00
C VAL A 372 -22.81 -14.81 21.24
N ASP A 373 -21.51 -15.04 21.12
CA ASP A 373 -20.56 -14.66 22.15
C ASP A 373 -20.27 -13.16 22.07
N LEU A 374 -21.05 -12.36 22.82
CA LEU A 374 -20.91 -10.91 22.85
C LEU A 374 -19.53 -10.44 23.34
N ALA A 375 -18.82 -11.25 24.12
CA ALA A 375 -17.48 -10.89 24.60
C ALA A 375 -16.41 -10.99 23.49
N HIS A 376 -16.66 -11.83 22.48
CA HIS A 376 -15.74 -12.04 21.36
C HIS A 376 -16.29 -11.56 20.01
N PHE A 377 -17.52 -11.03 19.97
CA PHE A 377 -18.08 -10.47 18.76
C PHE A 377 -17.26 -9.23 18.32
N PRO A 378 -16.93 -9.09 17.03
CA PRO A 378 -16.09 -8.00 16.57
C PRO A 378 -16.79 -6.65 16.77
N GLU A 379 -16.06 -5.70 17.35
CA GLU A 379 -16.50 -4.31 17.42
C GLU A 379 -16.63 -3.74 16.01
N LEU A 380 -17.74 -3.06 15.77
CA LEU A 380 -18.10 -2.52 14.46
C LEU A 380 -17.87 -1.01 14.44
N PRO A 381 -17.45 -0.43 13.31
CA PRO A 381 -17.26 1.00 13.21
C PRO A 381 -18.59 1.72 13.49
N MET A 382 -18.52 2.80 14.27
CA MET A 382 -19.69 3.62 14.57
C MET A 382 -20.36 4.13 13.27
N PRO A 383 -21.70 4.23 13.21
CA PRO A 383 -22.42 4.65 12.00
C PRO A 383 -21.91 5.97 11.40
N GLU A 384 -21.50 6.91 12.23
CA GLU A 384 -20.95 8.21 11.81
C GLU A 384 -19.68 8.08 10.97
N ILE A 385 -18.85 7.06 11.25
CA ILE A 385 -17.65 6.77 10.45
C ILE A 385 -18.07 6.31 9.05
N LEU A 386 -19.06 5.42 8.97
CA LEU A 386 -19.57 4.90 7.70
C LEU A 386 -20.25 6.00 6.89
N HIS A 387 -21.14 6.78 7.51
CA HIS A 387 -21.81 7.92 6.88
C HIS A 387 -20.82 8.99 6.42
N GLY A 388 -19.76 9.25 7.18
CA GLY A 388 -18.70 10.18 6.77
C GLY A 388 -17.99 9.73 5.48
N LEU A 389 -17.71 8.43 5.34
CA LEU A 389 -17.12 7.86 4.12
C LEU A 389 -18.10 7.82 2.96
N GLN A 390 -19.32 7.37 3.19
CA GLN A 390 -20.38 7.33 2.18
C GLN A 390 -20.67 8.73 1.65
N GLY A 391 -20.78 9.72 2.54
CA GLY A 391 -20.95 11.12 2.17
C GLY A 391 -19.82 11.61 1.26
N GLN A 392 -18.55 11.40 1.66
CA GLN A 392 -17.40 11.72 0.80
C GLN A 392 -17.49 11.08 -0.58
N ALA A 393 -17.76 9.78 -0.64
CA ALA A 393 -17.84 9.02 -1.88
C ALA A 393 -19.00 9.49 -2.78
N ILE A 394 -20.17 9.79 -2.22
CA ILE A 394 -21.33 10.33 -2.94
C ILE A 394 -21.02 11.73 -3.50
N PHE A 395 -20.48 12.64 -2.68
CA PHE A 395 -20.18 14.00 -3.13
C PHE A 395 -19.15 14.01 -4.27
N ILE A 396 -18.07 13.23 -4.14
CA ILE A 396 -17.04 13.14 -5.18
C ILE A 396 -17.60 12.51 -6.45
N THR A 397 -18.34 11.40 -6.33
CA THR A 397 -18.87 10.69 -7.50
C THR A 397 -19.90 11.54 -8.24
N THR A 398 -20.78 12.24 -7.52
CA THR A 398 -21.74 13.19 -8.11
C THR A 398 -21.02 14.32 -8.84
N GLU A 399 -20.01 14.95 -8.21
CA GLU A 399 -19.20 16.00 -8.84
C GLU A 399 -18.52 15.51 -10.12
N LEU A 400 -17.92 14.31 -10.10
CA LEU A 400 -17.24 13.74 -11.25
C LEU A 400 -18.21 13.36 -12.38
N CYS A 401 -19.38 12.80 -12.04
CA CYS A 401 -20.42 12.49 -13.01
C CYS A 401 -21.00 13.76 -13.66
N GLU A 402 -21.17 14.84 -12.89
CA GLU A 402 -21.66 16.12 -13.40
C GLU A 402 -20.62 16.82 -14.29
N ALA A 403 -19.34 16.76 -13.93
CA ALA A 403 -18.26 17.35 -14.71
C ALA A 403 -17.97 16.58 -16.02
N ASN A 404 -18.13 15.25 -16.03
CA ASN A 404 -17.71 14.38 -17.14
C ASN A 404 -18.88 13.82 -17.98
N LYS A 405 -20.00 14.54 -18.08
CA LYS A 405 -21.22 14.07 -18.79
C LYS A 405 -21.00 13.54 -20.21
N LEU A 406 -19.94 13.98 -20.90
CA LEU A 406 -19.70 13.66 -22.32
C LEU A 406 -18.57 12.65 -22.56
N LYS A 407 -17.59 12.55 -21.65
CA LYS A 407 -16.44 11.64 -21.79
C LYS A 407 -15.78 11.43 -20.44
N VAL A 408 -15.89 10.22 -19.90
CA VAL A 408 -15.22 9.83 -18.65
C VAL A 408 -13.87 9.20 -19.00
N SER A 409 -12.78 9.68 -18.38
CA SER A 409 -11.48 9.02 -18.50
C SER A 409 -11.50 7.66 -17.78
N GLN A 410 -10.64 6.72 -18.19
CA GLN A 410 -10.56 5.42 -17.51
C GLN A 410 -10.18 5.60 -16.04
N GLU A 411 -9.28 6.54 -15.76
CA GLU A 411 -8.84 6.89 -14.41
C GLU A 411 -10.01 7.38 -13.56
N THR A 412 -10.82 8.31 -14.08
CA THR A 412 -12.02 8.80 -13.37
C THR A 412 -13.03 7.68 -13.13
N GLN A 413 -13.22 6.79 -14.11
CA GLN A 413 -14.10 5.63 -13.97
C GLN A 413 -13.63 4.68 -12.87
N ASP A 414 -12.33 4.40 -12.79
CA ASP A 414 -11.74 3.55 -11.75
C ASP A 414 -11.88 4.18 -10.36
N VAL A 415 -11.73 5.51 -10.25
CA VAL A 415 -11.99 6.25 -9.00
C VAL A 415 -13.46 6.11 -8.58
N CYS A 416 -14.41 6.38 -9.48
CA CYS A 416 -15.84 6.22 -9.20
C CYS A 416 -16.19 4.79 -8.79
N ASN A 417 -15.63 3.79 -9.47
CA ASN A 417 -15.85 2.37 -9.14
C ASN A 417 -15.35 2.02 -7.73
N LEU A 418 -14.20 2.55 -7.31
CA LEU A 418 -13.68 2.36 -5.96
C LEU A 418 -14.58 3.03 -4.91
N LEU A 419 -14.99 4.28 -5.15
CA LEU A 419 -15.85 5.03 -4.23
C LEU A 419 -17.25 4.40 -4.11
N LEU A 420 -17.82 3.93 -5.21
CA LEU A 420 -19.09 3.19 -5.20
C LEU A 420 -18.98 1.86 -4.46
N GLN A 421 -17.82 1.18 -4.55
CA GLN A 421 -17.57 -0.01 -3.74
C GLN A 421 -17.54 0.32 -2.24
N ILE A 422 -16.94 1.45 -1.84
CA ILE A 422 -16.98 1.93 -0.44
C ILE A 422 -18.43 2.17 0.01
N CYS A 423 -19.26 2.82 -0.82
CA CYS A 423 -20.68 3.01 -0.51
C CYS A 423 -21.48 1.71 -0.42
N GLY A 424 -21.15 0.74 -1.29
CA GLY A 424 -21.88 -0.51 -1.46
C GLY A 424 -21.54 -1.60 -0.45
N ILE A 425 -20.49 -1.44 0.36
CA ILE A 425 -20.14 -2.39 1.42
C ILE A 425 -21.23 -2.34 2.49
N ARG A 426 -22.17 -3.29 2.42
CA ARG A 426 -23.20 -3.49 3.43
C ARG A 426 -22.63 -4.37 4.54
N PRO A 427 -22.64 -3.92 5.81
CA PRO A 427 -22.50 -4.82 6.94
C PRO A 427 -23.54 -5.94 6.83
N VAL A 428 -23.15 -7.17 7.16
CA VAL A 428 -23.93 -8.41 6.97
C VAL A 428 -25.41 -8.20 7.36
N ARG A 429 -26.29 -8.29 6.35
CA ARG A 429 -27.73 -7.96 6.39
C ARG A 429 -28.60 -8.81 7.33
N GLY A 430 -28.01 -9.67 8.16
CA GLY A 430 -28.74 -10.57 9.07
C GLY A 430 -28.64 -10.21 10.56
N PHE A 431 -27.58 -9.49 10.97
CA PHE A 431 -27.30 -9.25 12.40
C PHE A 431 -27.84 -7.90 12.93
N PHE A 432 -28.22 -7.00 12.04
CA PHE A 432 -28.73 -5.67 12.38
C PHE A 432 -30.26 -5.58 12.26
N LYS A 433 -30.98 -6.42 13.00
CA LYS A 433 -32.37 -6.08 13.37
C LYS A 433 -32.31 -5.17 14.60
N GLY A 434 -32.12 -3.87 14.38
CA GLY A 434 -32.15 -2.91 15.49
C GLY A 434 -31.58 -1.52 15.22
N SER A 435 -30.77 -1.34 14.17
CA SER A 435 -30.22 -0.04 13.82
C SER A 435 -30.46 0.23 12.35
N GLN A 436 -31.34 1.17 12.07
CA GLN A 436 -31.57 1.74 10.76
C GLN A 436 -30.22 2.17 10.15
N ILE A 437 -29.76 1.47 9.12
CA ILE A 437 -28.80 2.02 8.16
C ILE A 437 -29.59 2.19 6.86
N PHE A 438 -30.21 3.36 6.74
CA PHE A 438 -30.75 3.85 5.47
C PHE A 438 -29.59 4.49 4.68
N ILE A 439 -29.42 3.98 3.46
CA ILE A 439 -28.67 4.49 2.28
C ILE A 439 -27.39 5.28 2.57
#